data_AF-A0AAD7GIB0-F1
#
_entry.id   AF-A0AAD7GIB0-F1
#
_cell.length_a   1.000
_cell.length_b   1.000
_cell.length_c   1.000
_cell.angle_alpha   90.00
_cell.angle_beta   90.00
_cell.angle_gamma   90.00
#
_symmetry.space_group_name_H-M   'P 1'
#
loop_
_entity.id
_entity.type
_entity.pdbx_description
1 polymer ?
#
loop_
_entity_poly.entity_id
_entity_poly.type
_entity_poly.pdbx_seq_one_letter_code
_entity_poly.pdbx_strand_id
1 'polypeptide(L)'
;MDSGPFFPLELEREIFETTAELYPVSIRKPCLLLVAKRVREWIERIKYRSFSTVPNASQCSFDLLQAAILSNSKSADFFHKYVQHLLIGTLRIEEVISVLSACSGLCSLMLLTELVVGPSILPSLAAMKLRRLSVYLLKLFGGAQWIDLSHPAFTSLTHLEAFDMSFRLRLEDLSLSTVGLPPTLTHLALNGIRKSEALEVLSTCPKLEILLRMTYSSRYKPEDLLSIDDPRFVSMSLSKDMNSEWLAGTKGSVDYWVRAERFIVKKRRGEIEPKRPQPARSLLRSAVVANSQPAGFFYARVRHLLCDEDVPVDELLQILSACGGIHSLALASGVVSSILPSLAIIKPRRLSISLGSLFGSTNSIDLSHSSLARVTHLESLNNYRPFQDFPASSVGFLPALTHLD
;
A
#
# COMPACT_ATOMS: atom_id res chain seq x y z
N MET A 1 -13.52 -1.71 62.98
CA MET A 1 -13.23 -1.33 61.59
C MET A 1 -12.23 -2.35 61.10
N ASP A 2 -12.68 -3.30 60.29
CA ASP A 2 -11.82 -4.36 59.78
C ASP A 2 -10.81 -3.76 58.81
N SER A 3 -9.58 -3.55 59.28
CA SER A 3 -8.42 -3.25 58.45
C SER A 3 -7.96 -4.53 57.79
N GLY A 4 -8.82 -5.09 56.93
CA GLY A 4 -8.46 -6.18 56.04
C GLY A 4 -7.29 -5.77 55.14
N PRO A 5 -6.53 -6.73 54.59
CA PRO A 5 -5.44 -6.42 53.68
C PRO A 5 -5.99 -5.68 52.45
N PHE A 6 -5.52 -4.44 52.25
CA PHE A 6 -5.81 -3.66 51.06
C PHE A 6 -4.78 -3.97 49.99
N PHE A 7 -5.26 -4.18 48.76
CA PHE A 7 -4.38 -4.28 47.61
C PHE A 7 -3.83 -2.88 47.27
N PRO A 8 -2.50 -2.71 47.08
CA PRO A 8 -1.96 -1.44 46.60
C PRO A 8 -2.62 -1.01 45.29
N LEU A 9 -2.92 0.28 45.15
CA LEU A 9 -3.68 0.83 44.03
C LEU A 9 -2.99 0.57 42.69
N GLU A 10 -1.66 0.63 42.68
CA GLU A 10 -0.81 0.41 41.51
C GLU A 10 -0.93 -1.02 41.02
N LEU A 11 -0.91 -1.99 41.94
CA LEU A 11 -1.07 -3.40 41.61
C LEU A 11 -2.51 -3.69 41.16
N GLU A 12 -3.53 -3.09 41.80
CA GLU A 12 -4.93 -3.25 41.39
C GLU A 12 -5.09 -2.81 39.93
N ARG A 13 -4.54 -1.63 39.60
CA ARG A 13 -4.54 -1.08 38.26
C ARG A 13 -3.81 -1.98 37.27
N GLU A 14 -2.61 -2.44 37.58
CA GLU A 14 -1.83 -3.33 36.73
C GLU A 14 -2.58 -4.63 36.43
N ILE A 15 -3.23 -5.24 37.42
CA ILE A 15 -4.05 -6.44 37.23
C ILE A 15 -5.19 -6.16 36.24
N PHE A 16 -5.94 -5.08 36.44
CA PHE A 16 -7.08 -4.77 35.58
C PHE A 16 -6.65 -4.40 34.15
N GLU A 17 -5.62 -3.56 33.99
CA GLU A 17 -5.09 -3.16 32.69
C GLU A 17 -4.52 -4.39 31.94
N THR A 18 -3.72 -5.22 32.61
CA THR A 18 -3.17 -6.46 32.03
C THR A 18 -4.27 -7.45 31.65
N THR A 19 -5.28 -7.63 32.51
CA THR A 19 -6.43 -8.50 32.23
C THR A 19 -7.19 -8.01 31.00
N ALA A 20 -7.36 -6.70 30.87
CA ALA A 20 -8.04 -6.11 29.72
C ALA A 20 -7.25 -6.36 28.42
N GLU A 21 -5.93 -6.20 28.44
CA GLU A 21 -5.06 -6.42 27.28
C GLU A 21 -4.99 -7.90 26.86
N LEU A 22 -4.81 -8.81 27.82
CA LEU A 22 -4.70 -10.26 27.56
C LEU A 22 -6.03 -10.90 27.17
N TYR A 23 -7.16 -10.36 27.65
CA TYR A 23 -8.49 -10.89 27.39
C TYR A 23 -9.41 -9.83 26.77
N PRO A 24 -9.27 -9.51 25.47
CA PRO A 24 -10.10 -8.50 24.80
C PRO A 24 -11.60 -8.79 24.88
N VAL A 25 -12.00 -10.05 25.03
CA VAL A 25 -13.40 -10.45 25.24
C VAL A 25 -13.96 -9.85 26.54
N SER A 26 -13.13 -9.73 27.59
CA SER A 26 -13.49 -9.14 28.88
C SER A 26 -13.65 -7.62 28.82
N ILE A 27 -13.02 -6.94 27.84
CA ILE A 27 -13.29 -5.52 27.53
C ILE A 27 -14.61 -5.36 26.76
N ARG A 28 -14.92 -6.31 25.87
CA ARG A 28 -16.16 -6.29 25.08
C ARG A 28 -17.39 -6.47 25.97
N LYS A 29 -17.28 -7.31 27.00
CA LYS A 29 -18.29 -7.42 28.05
C LYS A 29 -18.12 -6.28 29.06
N PRO A 30 -19.19 -5.70 29.60
CA PRO A 30 -19.08 -4.62 30.58
C PRO A 30 -18.55 -5.08 31.95
N CYS A 31 -18.17 -6.35 32.13
CA CYS A 31 -17.79 -6.92 33.43
C CYS A 31 -16.71 -6.10 34.15
N LEU A 32 -15.61 -5.75 33.49
CA LEU A 32 -14.54 -4.95 34.13
C LEU A 32 -14.98 -3.49 34.39
N LEU A 33 -15.80 -2.91 33.51
CA LEU A 33 -16.30 -1.53 33.63
C LEU A 33 -17.33 -1.35 34.76
N LEU A 34 -17.86 -2.46 35.30
CA LEU A 34 -18.85 -2.49 36.37
C LEU A 34 -18.25 -2.75 37.76
N VAL A 35 -16.94 -3.04 37.86
CA VAL A 35 -16.29 -3.36 39.14
C VAL A 35 -16.26 -2.14 40.07
N ALA A 36 -15.70 -1.02 39.60
CA ALA A 36 -15.59 0.22 40.36
C ALA A 36 -15.39 1.42 39.42
N LYS A 37 -15.65 2.64 39.92
CA LYS A 37 -15.47 3.88 39.14
C LYS A 37 -14.02 4.05 38.63
N ARG A 38 -13.02 3.85 39.49
CA ARG A 38 -11.60 3.94 39.11
C ARG A 38 -11.20 2.90 38.05
N VAL A 39 -11.69 1.66 38.20
CA VAL A 39 -11.46 0.59 37.23
C VAL A 39 -12.08 0.96 35.88
N ARG A 40 -13.29 1.52 35.87
CA ARG A 40 -13.90 2.04 34.64
C ARG A 40 -12.99 3.04 33.94
N GLU A 41 -12.42 4.00 34.66
CA GLU A 41 -11.53 5.02 34.08
C GLU A 41 -10.26 4.40 33.47
N TRP A 42 -9.67 3.39 34.12
CA TRP A 42 -8.51 2.66 33.58
C TRP A 42 -8.87 1.85 32.34
N ILE A 43 -9.98 1.11 32.38
CA ILE A 43 -10.40 0.23 31.29
C ILE A 43 -10.96 1.00 30.10
N GLU A 44 -11.66 2.12 30.31
CA GLU A 44 -12.10 2.99 29.20
C GLU A 44 -10.90 3.47 28.38
N ARG A 45 -9.79 3.85 29.03
CA ARG A 45 -8.57 4.24 28.30
C ARG A 45 -8.08 3.15 27.35
N ILE A 46 -8.11 1.88 27.75
CA ILE A 46 -7.68 0.75 26.91
C ILE A 46 -8.73 0.45 25.83
N LYS A 47 -10.01 0.41 26.21
CA LYS A 47 -11.14 0.10 25.33
C LYS A 47 -11.26 1.05 24.16
N TYR A 48 -11.10 2.35 24.41
CA TYR A 48 -11.27 3.41 23.41
C TYR A 48 -9.95 3.82 22.72
N ARG A 49 -8.83 3.15 23.04
CA ARG A 49 -7.50 3.55 22.55
C ARG A 49 -7.35 3.46 21.03
N SER A 50 -7.87 2.37 20.46
CA SER A 50 -7.72 2.03 19.04
C SER A 50 -9.07 1.72 18.41
N PHE A 51 -9.35 2.33 17.28
CA PHE A 51 -10.56 2.09 16.50
C PHE A 51 -10.24 1.65 15.07
N SER A 52 -11.10 0.77 14.54
CA SER A 52 -11.06 0.35 13.14
C SER A 52 -12.46 0.40 12.54
N THR A 53 -12.57 0.92 11.32
CA THR A 53 -13.79 0.89 10.51
C THR A 53 -13.77 -0.21 9.45
N VAL A 54 -12.67 -0.97 9.33
CA VAL A 54 -12.55 -2.06 8.36
C VAL A 54 -13.33 -3.29 8.82
N PRO A 55 -14.22 -3.85 7.98
CA PRO A 55 -14.87 -5.12 8.24
C PRO A 55 -13.82 -6.21 8.52
N ASN A 56 -14.06 -7.04 9.53
CA ASN A 56 -13.19 -8.15 9.94
C ASN A 56 -11.94 -7.79 10.76
N ALA A 57 -11.59 -6.51 10.92
CA ALA A 57 -10.44 -6.08 11.74
C ALA A 57 -10.70 -6.17 13.26
N SER A 58 -11.41 -7.21 13.72
CA SER A 58 -12.09 -7.37 15.01
C SER A 58 -13.44 -6.62 15.08
N GLN A 59 -14.52 -7.36 14.81
CA GLN A 59 -15.91 -6.94 14.56
C GLN A 59 -16.61 -5.96 15.54
N CYS A 60 -15.96 -5.43 16.58
CA CYS A 60 -16.66 -4.67 17.64
C CYS A 60 -16.36 -3.17 17.71
N SER A 61 -15.43 -2.61 16.93
CA SER A 61 -15.01 -1.20 17.12
C SER A 61 -15.81 -0.18 16.33
N PHE A 62 -16.32 -0.54 15.15
CA PHE A 62 -16.92 0.43 14.24
C PHE A 62 -18.25 0.98 14.75
N ASP A 63 -19.20 0.09 15.04
CA ASP A 63 -20.53 0.47 15.54
C ASP A 63 -20.41 1.29 16.83
N LEU A 64 -19.42 1.00 17.67
CA LEU A 64 -19.18 1.74 18.91
C LEU A 64 -18.67 3.16 18.65
N LEU A 65 -17.72 3.36 17.74
CA LEU A 65 -17.20 4.69 17.44
C LEU A 65 -18.26 5.53 16.74
N GLN A 66 -18.88 4.97 15.71
CA GLN A 66 -19.89 5.67 14.94
C GLN A 66 -21.11 5.95 15.82
N ALA A 67 -21.62 4.98 16.59
CA ALA A 67 -22.70 5.26 17.52
C ALA A 67 -22.27 6.28 18.57
N ALA A 68 -21.07 6.21 19.15
CA ALA A 68 -20.66 7.16 20.19
C ALA A 68 -20.55 8.60 19.66
N ILE A 69 -20.01 8.77 18.45
CA ILE A 69 -19.91 10.08 17.79
C ILE A 69 -21.28 10.57 17.33
N LEU A 70 -22.06 9.74 16.63
CA LEU A 70 -23.36 10.15 16.07
C LEU A 70 -24.44 10.34 17.14
N SER A 71 -24.39 9.59 18.25
CA SER A 71 -25.33 9.76 19.38
C SER A 71 -24.95 10.89 20.33
N ASN A 72 -23.80 11.54 20.13
CA ASN A 72 -23.22 12.49 21.10
C ASN A 72 -23.14 11.93 22.53
N SER A 73 -22.98 10.62 22.69
CA SER A 73 -22.96 9.98 24.02
C SER A 73 -21.64 10.19 24.77
N LYS A 74 -20.60 10.67 24.07
CA LYS A 74 -19.29 11.06 24.63
C LYS A 74 -18.88 12.43 24.07
N SER A 75 -18.22 13.25 24.88
CA SER A 75 -17.75 14.58 24.47
C SER A 75 -16.51 14.49 23.56
N ALA A 76 -16.22 15.57 22.81
CA ALA A 76 -14.98 15.68 22.04
C ALA A 76 -13.73 15.53 22.94
N ASP A 77 -13.75 16.08 24.16
CA ASP A 77 -12.66 15.93 25.13
C ASP A 77 -12.40 14.47 25.50
N PHE A 78 -13.46 13.64 25.57
CA PHE A 78 -13.32 12.21 25.83
C PHE A 78 -12.55 11.53 24.70
N PHE A 79 -12.93 11.80 23.44
CA PHE A 79 -12.25 11.22 22.28
C PHE A 79 -10.82 11.73 22.13
N HIS A 80 -10.58 13.04 22.33
CA HIS A 80 -9.24 13.61 22.36
C HIS A 80 -8.34 12.91 23.38
N LYS A 81 -8.86 12.63 24.57
CA LYS A 81 -8.07 12.01 25.65
C LYS A 81 -7.78 10.53 25.42
N TYR A 82 -8.76 9.78 24.91
CA TYR A 82 -8.67 8.32 24.89
C TYR A 82 -8.39 7.72 23.51
N VAL A 83 -8.79 8.35 22.41
CA VAL A 83 -8.57 7.84 21.06
C VAL A 83 -7.20 8.25 20.54
N GLN A 84 -6.32 7.28 20.36
CA GLN A 84 -4.94 7.51 19.93
C GLN A 84 -4.65 6.94 18.55
N HIS A 85 -5.33 5.86 18.19
CA HIS A 85 -5.09 5.12 16.96
C HIS A 85 -6.40 4.91 16.20
N LEU A 86 -6.40 5.26 14.92
CA LEU A 86 -7.58 5.14 14.07
C LEU A 86 -7.21 4.53 12.73
N LEU A 87 -7.96 3.50 12.34
CA LEU A 87 -7.90 2.86 11.03
C LEU A 87 -9.25 3.06 10.35
N ILE A 88 -9.26 3.77 9.22
CA ILE A 88 -10.46 4.07 8.44
C ILE A 88 -10.38 3.37 7.09
N GLY A 89 -11.39 2.57 6.76
CA GLY A 89 -11.48 1.84 5.50
C GLY A 89 -12.84 1.82 4.81
N THR A 90 -13.88 2.44 5.38
CA THR A 90 -15.27 2.31 4.86
C THR A 90 -16.11 3.58 4.98
N LEU A 91 -15.62 4.62 5.64
CA LEU A 91 -16.35 5.87 5.87
C LEU A 91 -16.36 6.75 4.63
N ARG A 92 -17.41 7.58 4.47
CA ARG A 92 -17.49 8.70 3.51
C ARG A 92 -16.70 9.91 4.00
N ILE A 93 -16.40 10.87 3.11
CA ILE A 93 -15.43 11.93 3.39
C ILE A 93 -15.91 12.87 4.48
N GLU A 94 -17.21 13.16 4.50
CA GLU A 94 -17.87 13.96 5.52
C GLU A 94 -17.81 13.27 6.89
N GLU A 95 -17.96 11.94 6.91
CA GLU A 95 -17.86 11.12 8.11
C GLU A 95 -16.41 11.04 8.60
N VAL A 96 -15.44 10.93 7.69
CA VAL A 96 -14.01 11.00 8.03
C VAL A 96 -13.68 12.33 8.69
N ILE A 97 -14.09 13.46 8.09
CA ILE A 97 -13.84 14.80 8.65
C ILE A 97 -14.50 14.93 10.03
N SER A 98 -15.74 14.48 10.19
CA SER A 98 -16.45 14.46 11.48
C SER A 98 -15.68 13.66 12.54
N VAL A 99 -15.29 12.41 12.22
CA VAL A 99 -14.51 11.56 13.13
C VAL A 99 -13.16 12.19 13.49
N LEU A 100 -12.43 12.73 12.49
CA LEU A 100 -11.14 13.37 12.72
C LEU A 100 -11.28 14.61 13.60
N SER A 101 -12.33 15.42 13.43
CA SER A 101 -12.59 16.60 14.27
C SER A 101 -12.85 16.23 15.74
N ALA A 102 -13.54 15.12 15.99
CA ALA A 102 -13.79 14.62 17.34
C ALA A 102 -12.52 14.01 17.97
N CYS A 103 -11.64 13.43 17.15
CA CYS A 103 -10.44 12.70 17.60
C CYS A 103 -9.15 13.52 17.41
N SER A 104 -9.10 14.75 17.90
CA SER A 104 -7.91 15.62 17.73
C SER A 104 -6.64 15.15 18.47
N GLY A 105 -6.77 14.19 19.38
CA GLY A 105 -5.66 13.58 20.13
C GLY A 105 -4.97 12.40 19.42
N LEU A 106 -5.32 12.12 18.16
CA LEU A 106 -4.73 11.03 17.38
C LEU A 106 -3.22 11.17 17.24
N CYS A 107 -2.51 10.05 17.40
CA CYS A 107 -1.08 9.94 17.15
C CYS A 107 -0.73 8.97 16.02
N SER A 108 -1.65 8.06 15.66
CA SER A 108 -1.51 7.11 14.55
C SER A 108 -2.79 7.05 13.73
N LEU A 109 -2.69 7.28 12.43
CA LEU A 109 -3.83 7.25 11.51
C LEU A 109 -3.49 6.39 10.30
N MET A 110 -4.40 5.49 9.93
CA MET A 110 -4.36 4.74 8.68
C MET A 110 -5.64 4.98 7.89
N LEU A 111 -5.50 5.41 6.64
CA LEU A 111 -6.59 5.69 5.70
C LEU A 111 -6.47 4.75 4.50
N LEU A 112 -7.32 3.72 4.44
CA LEU A 112 -7.28 2.67 3.41
C LEU A 112 -8.24 2.93 2.24
N THR A 113 -9.09 3.95 2.33
CA THR A 113 -10.14 4.17 1.34
C THR A 113 -9.62 4.86 0.08
N GLU A 114 -9.50 4.13 -1.02
CA GLU A 114 -9.17 4.75 -2.33
C GLU A 114 -10.21 5.79 -2.78
N LEU A 115 -11.45 5.66 -2.29
CA LEU A 115 -12.60 6.46 -2.73
C LEU A 115 -12.82 7.73 -1.91
N VAL A 116 -12.11 7.93 -0.80
CA VAL A 116 -12.58 8.88 0.24
C VAL A 116 -11.48 9.74 0.86
N VAL A 117 -10.28 9.74 0.29
CA VAL A 117 -9.22 10.66 0.73
C VAL A 117 -9.11 11.77 -0.31
N GLY A 118 -9.16 13.02 0.17
CA GLY A 118 -9.05 14.22 -0.65
C GLY A 118 -8.43 15.38 0.14
N PRO A 119 -8.09 16.50 -0.53
CA PRO A 119 -7.39 17.63 0.12
C PRO A 119 -8.16 18.25 1.28
N SER A 120 -9.48 18.06 1.34
CA SER A 120 -10.35 18.55 2.40
C SER A 120 -10.02 17.99 3.79
N ILE A 121 -9.29 16.87 3.89
CA ILE A 121 -8.87 16.33 5.20
C ILE A 121 -7.58 16.94 5.73
N LEU A 122 -6.77 17.57 4.86
CA LEU A 122 -5.47 18.14 5.23
C LEU A 122 -5.55 19.14 6.40
N PRO A 123 -6.56 20.03 6.50
CA PRO A 123 -6.73 20.90 7.66
C PRO A 123 -6.94 20.13 8.97
N SER A 124 -7.71 19.03 8.95
CA SER A 124 -7.92 18.19 10.13
C SER A 124 -6.62 17.49 10.54
N LEU A 125 -5.83 17.01 9.58
CA LEU A 125 -4.53 16.39 9.87
C LEU A 125 -3.52 17.41 10.43
N ALA A 126 -3.53 18.64 9.90
CA ALA A 126 -2.67 19.74 10.36
C ALA A 126 -2.97 20.19 11.80
N ALA A 127 -4.20 20.04 12.27
CA ALA A 127 -4.58 20.34 13.64
C ALA A 127 -4.09 19.28 14.66
N MET A 128 -3.60 18.13 14.18
CA MET A 128 -3.19 17.00 15.02
C MET A 128 -1.67 16.91 15.15
N LYS A 129 -1.22 16.22 16.20
CA LYS A 129 0.19 15.86 16.40
C LYS A 129 0.45 14.42 15.98
N LEU A 130 0.07 14.09 14.73
CA LEU A 130 0.25 12.75 14.19
C LEU A 130 1.74 12.40 14.16
N ARG A 131 2.07 11.19 14.61
CA ARG A 131 3.41 10.61 14.56
C ARG A 131 3.51 9.53 13.49
N ARG A 132 2.41 8.83 13.22
CA ARG A 132 2.33 7.77 12.22
C ARG A 132 1.15 8.05 11.29
N LEU A 133 1.40 8.04 9.99
CA LEU A 133 0.38 8.20 8.96
C LEU A 133 0.57 7.15 7.87
N SER A 134 -0.47 6.39 7.59
CA SER A 134 -0.54 5.46 6.46
C SER A 134 -1.68 5.88 5.52
N VAL A 135 -1.39 6.23 4.27
CA VAL A 135 -2.37 6.85 3.36
C VAL A 135 -2.00 6.66 1.89
N TYR A 136 -2.96 6.87 0.99
CA TYR A 136 -2.70 7.13 -0.43
C TYR A 136 -2.44 8.63 -0.63
N LEU A 137 -1.17 9.03 -0.75
CA LEU A 137 -0.76 10.42 -0.90
C LEU A 137 -1.36 11.06 -2.16
N LEU A 138 -1.38 10.37 -3.31
CA LEU A 138 -1.99 10.93 -4.53
C LEU A 138 -3.44 11.35 -4.28
N LYS A 139 -4.19 10.50 -3.58
CA LYS A 139 -5.60 10.77 -3.27
C LYS A 139 -5.73 11.90 -2.25
N LEU A 140 -4.88 11.90 -1.23
CA LEU A 140 -4.82 12.97 -0.24
C LEU A 140 -4.64 14.35 -0.88
N PHE A 141 -3.88 14.45 -1.96
CA PHE A 141 -3.67 15.67 -2.73
C PHE A 141 -4.60 15.81 -3.94
N GLY A 142 -5.71 15.05 -3.99
CA GLY A 142 -6.75 15.20 -5.02
C GLY A 142 -6.32 14.75 -6.41
N GLY A 143 -5.34 13.85 -6.50
CA GLY A 143 -4.72 13.43 -7.76
C GLY A 143 -3.85 14.52 -8.38
N ALA A 144 -3.43 15.52 -7.61
CA ALA A 144 -2.47 16.52 -8.07
C ALA A 144 -1.19 15.85 -8.58
N GLN A 145 -0.58 16.48 -9.58
CA GLN A 145 0.72 16.07 -10.12
C GLN A 145 1.85 16.25 -9.10
N TRP A 146 1.61 16.99 -8.01
CA TRP A 146 2.62 17.31 -7.01
C TRP A 146 2.08 17.03 -5.60
N ILE A 147 2.93 16.44 -4.78
CA ILE A 147 2.66 16.13 -3.37
C ILE A 147 3.52 17.03 -2.50
N ASP A 148 2.88 17.86 -1.67
CA ASP A 148 3.56 18.75 -0.75
C ASP A 148 3.77 18.11 0.63
N LEU A 149 4.91 17.45 0.81
CA LEU A 149 5.27 16.90 2.13
C LEU A 149 5.74 17.96 3.13
N SER A 150 5.87 19.24 2.74
CA SER A 150 6.10 20.34 3.69
C SER A 150 4.83 20.86 4.35
N HIS A 151 3.66 20.40 3.88
CA HIS A 151 2.37 20.81 4.42
C HIS A 151 2.29 20.56 5.95
N PRO A 152 1.66 21.46 6.75
CA PRO A 152 1.61 21.37 8.21
C PRO A 152 1.18 20.01 8.79
N ALA A 153 0.32 19.28 8.06
CA ALA A 153 -0.13 17.93 8.38
C ALA A 153 1.00 16.90 8.58
N PHE A 154 2.21 17.14 8.01
CA PHE A 154 3.32 16.19 8.06
C PHE A 154 4.44 16.60 9.03
N THR A 155 4.33 17.78 9.66
CA THR A 155 5.42 18.38 10.48
C THR A 155 5.83 17.55 11.70
N SER A 156 4.90 16.80 12.29
CA SER A 156 5.14 15.97 13.47
C SER A 156 5.36 14.49 13.14
N LEU A 157 5.31 14.11 11.86
CA LEU A 157 5.35 12.71 11.46
C LEU A 157 6.76 12.14 11.61
N THR A 158 6.81 10.97 12.24
CA THR A 158 8.01 10.15 12.36
C THR A 158 7.95 8.93 11.45
N HIS A 159 6.73 8.43 11.18
CA HIS A 159 6.48 7.32 10.27
C HIS A 159 5.46 7.74 9.21
N LEU A 160 5.82 7.56 7.95
CA LEU A 160 4.94 7.76 6.81
C LEU A 160 4.92 6.49 5.97
N GLU A 161 3.72 6.01 5.67
CA GLU A 161 3.49 4.89 4.76
C GLU A 161 2.60 5.36 3.62
N ALA A 162 3.15 5.35 2.40
CA ALA A 162 2.40 5.68 1.20
C ALA A 162 2.01 4.38 0.48
N PHE A 163 0.70 4.15 0.36
CA PHE A 163 0.15 2.97 -0.32
C PHE A 163 0.13 3.11 -1.84
N ASP A 164 0.37 4.32 -2.35
CA ASP A 164 0.37 4.60 -3.78
C ASP A 164 1.31 3.62 -4.50
N MET A 165 0.74 2.88 -5.45
CA MET A 165 1.52 1.97 -6.27
C MET A 165 2.48 2.82 -7.13
N SER A 166 3.76 2.43 -7.15
CA SER A 166 4.84 3.11 -7.87
C SER A 166 4.58 3.38 -9.36
N PHE A 167 3.64 2.69 -10.00
CA PHE A 167 3.30 2.99 -11.39
C PHE A 167 2.64 4.36 -11.59
N ARG A 168 2.07 4.98 -10.53
CA ARG A 168 1.48 6.33 -10.62
C ARG A 168 2.30 7.42 -9.96
N LEU A 169 3.09 7.07 -8.95
CA LEU A 169 4.00 8.01 -8.32
C LEU A 169 5.38 7.86 -8.91
N ARG A 170 5.75 8.78 -9.78
CA ARG A 170 7.16 9.04 -10.03
C ARG A 170 7.70 9.80 -8.82
N LEU A 171 8.96 9.57 -8.47
CA LEU A 171 9.61 10.38 -7.44
C LEU A 171 9.57 11.89 -7.75
N GLU A 172 9.57 12.23 -9.03
CA GLU A 172 9.35 13.59 -9.53
C GLU A 172 8.06 14.21 -8.97
N ASP A 173 7.01 13.40 -8.78
CA ASP A 173 5.71 13.84 -8.23
C ASP A 173 5.78 14.09 -6.71
N LEU A 174 6.67 13.37 -6.01
CA LEU A 174 6.89 13.54 -4.57
C LEU A 174 7.75 14.77 -4.22
N SER A 175 8.26 15.50 -5.22
CA SER A 175 9.03 16.74 -5.04
C SER A 175 10.17 16.59 -4.01
N LEU A 176 10.70 15.36 -3.83
CA LEU A 176 11.63 15.08 -2.74
C LEU A 176 12.93 15.88 -2.89
N SER A 177 13.37 16.08 -4.13
CA SER A 177 14.54 16.88 -4.48
C SER A 177 14.39 18.37 -4.17
N THR A 178 13.15 18.89 -4.12
CA THR A 178 12.86 20.34 -4.06
C THR A 178 12.28 20.79 -2.73
N VAL A 179 11.43 19.98 -2.10
CA VAL A 179 10.68 20.34 -0.88
C VAL A 179 11.27 19.66 0.37
N GLY A 180 11.94 18.52 0.18
CA GLY A 180 12.50 17.73 1.27
C GLY A 180 11.41 17.02 2.11
N LEU A 181 11.80 15.94 2.77
CA LEU A 181 10.93 15.27 3.74
C LEU A 181 10.80 16.10 5.03
N PRO A 182 9.71 15.95 5.80
CA PRO A 182 9.59 16.55 7.12
C PRO A 182 10.84 16.24 7.96
N PRO A 183 11.40 17.22 8.70
CA PRO A 183 12.67 17.06 9.40
C PRO A 183 12.61 16.06 10.57
N THR A 184 11.41 15.63 10.95
CA THR A 184 11.08 14.67 12.00
C THR A 184 10.86 13.25 11.46
N LEU A 185 10.78 13.08 10.14
CA LEU A 185 10.49 11.81 9.51
C LEU A 185 11.72 10.89 9.54
N THR A 186 11.61 9.79 10.26
CA THR A 186 12.68 8.79 10.41
C THR A 186 12.33 7.47 9.73
N HIS A 187 11.06 7.20 9.47
CA HIS A 187 10.55 5.96 8.91
C HIS A 187 9.68 6.26 7.70
N LEU A 188 10.06 5.76 6.52
CA LEU A 188 9.31 5.93 5.28
C LEU A 188 9.08 4.57 4.64
N ALA A 189 7.81 4.24 4.39
CA ALA A 189 7.42 3.03 3.68
C ALA A 189 6.74 3.39 2.36
N LEU A 190 7.24 2.82 1.28
CA LEU A 190 6.76 3.07 -0.09
C LEU A 190 6.47 1.74 -0.78
N ASN A 191 5.35 1.71 -1.49
CA ASN A 191 4.97 0.55 -2.28
C ASN A 191 5.65 0.56 -3.65
N GLY A 192 6.35 -0.53 -3.98
CA GLY A 192 6.89 -0.72 -5.33
C GLY A 192 8.01 0.24 -5.75
N ILE A 193 8.65 0.96 -4.82
CA ILE A 193 9.77 1.87 -5.14
C ILE A 193 10.90 1.15 -5.91
N ARG A 194 11.42 1.80 -6.95
CA ARG A 194 12.53 1.33 -7.78
C ARG A 194 13.88 1.57 -7.11
N LYS A 195 14.93 0.95 -7.66
CA LYS A 195 16.29 1.07 -7.11
C LYS A 195 16.79 2.52 -7.13
N SER A 196 16.74 3.17 -8.29
CA SER A 196 17.17 4.55 -8.48
C SER A 196 16.44 5.48 -7.52
N GLU A 197 15.15 5.26 -7.37
CA GLU A 197 14.30 6.06 -6.51
C GLU A 197 14.67 5.90 -5.03
N ALA A 198 14.87 4.66 -4.58
CA ALA A 198 15.28 4.42 -3.21
C ALA A 198 16.63 5.09 -2.90
N LEU A 199 17.60 5.03 -3.83
CA LEU A 199 18.89 5.69 -3.66
C LEU A 199 18.75 7.22 -3.59
N GLU A 200 17.89 7.81 -4.41
CA GLU A 200 17.61 9.25 -4.37
C GLU A 200 17.03 9.65 -3.02
N VAL A 201 15.96 8.99 -2.55
CA VAL A 201 15.36 9.22 -1.23
C VAL A 201 16.40 9.17 -0.12
N LEU A 202 17.22 8.12 -0.12
CA LEU A 202 18.26 7.89 0.88
C LEU A 202 19.34 8.99 0.85
N SER A 203 19.69 9.48 -0.33
CA SER A 203 20.68 10.56 -0.49
C SER A 203 20.15 11.91 -0.02
N THR A 204 18.88 12.22 -0.31
CA THR A 204 18.25 13.50 0.02
C THR A 204 17.79 13.58 1.47
N CYS A 205 17.59 12.43 2.13
CA CYS A 205 16.99 12.34 3.46
C CYS A 205 17.97 11.72 4.47
N PRO A 206 18.98 12.46 4.95
CA PRO A 206 20.02 11.92 5.83
C PRO A 206 19.50 11.51 7.21
N LYS A 207 18.39 12.11 7.67
CA LYS A 207 17.74 11.77 8.95
C LYS A 207 16.90 10.52 8.90
N LEU A 208 16.61 10.01 7.69
CA LEU A 208 15.84 8.79 7.55
C LEU A 208 16.62 7.64 8.19
N GLU A 209 15.97 6.89 9.07
CA GLU A 209 16.55 5.70 9.72
C GLU A 209 16.16 4.43 8.97
N ILE A 210 14.94 4.40 8.41
CA ILE A 210 14.38 3.28 7.67
C ILE A 210 13.69 3.77 6.40
N LEU A 211 14.14 3.26 5.25
CA LEU A 211 13.37 3.24 4.01
C LEU A 211 12.90 1.81 3.76
N LEU A 212 11.59 1.59 3.93
CA LEU A 212 10.95 0.30 3.74
C LEU A 212 10.28 0.24 2.36
N ARG A 213 10.73 -0.68 1.51
CA ARG A 213 9.96 -1.09 0.34
C ARG A 213 8.96 -2.16 0.73
N MET A 214 7.69 -1.85 0.53
CA MET A 214 6.58 -2.77 0.72
C MET A 214 6.34 -3.60 -0.54
N THR A 215 6.11 -4.90 -0.36
CA THR A 215 5.73 -5.81 -1.46
C THR A 215 4.51 -6.63 -1.04
N TYR A 216 3.42 -6.53 -1.82
CA TYR A 216 2.16 -7.24 -1.55
C TYR A 216 2.03 -8.57 -2.29
N SER A 217 2.91 -8.81 -3.26
CA SER A 217 2.85 -9.96 -4.15
C SER A 217 4.09 -10.83 -3.97
N SER A 218 3.89 -12.15 -3.82
CA SER A 218 4.96 -13.14 -3.93
C SER A 218 5.62 -13.17 -5.31
N ARG A 219 5.05 -12.47 -6.30
CA ARG A 219 5.59 -12.39 -7.65
C ARG A 219 6.79 -11.45 -7.75
N TYR A 220 6.95 -10.49 -6.83
CA TYR A 220 8.14 -9.64 -6.84
C TYR A 220 9.34 -10.46 -6.40
N LYS A 221 10.28 -10.65 -7.33
CA LYS A 221 11.55 -11.29 -7.01
C LYS A 221 12.36 -10.31 -6.18
N PRO A 222 12.85 -10.69 -4.99
CA PRO A 222 13.67 -9.82 -4.15
C PRO A 222 14.94 -9.31 -4.86
N GLU A 223 15.36 -10.01 -5.92
CA GLU A 223 16.68 -9.95 -6.56
C GLU A 223 17.10 -8.55 -7.02
N ASP A 224 16.20 -7.75 -7.58
CA ASP A 224 16.57 -6.45 -8.18
C ASP A 224 17.00 -5.39 -7.15
N LEU A 225 16.59 -5.54 -5.89
CA LEU A 225 16.86 -4.58 -4.81
C LEU A 225 17.75 -5.11 -3.70
N LEU A 226 18.22 -6.36 -3.82
CA LEU A 226 19.33 -6.86 -2.99
C LEU A 226 20.63 -6.08 -3.19
N SER A 227 20.67 -5.22 -4.20
CA SER A 227 21.83 -4.42 -4.58
C SER A 227 21.86 -3.00 -3.99
N ILE A 228 20.98 -2.69 -3.03
CA ILE A 228 21.07 -1.44 -2.24
C ILE A 228 21.79 -1.73 -0.93
N ASP A 229 23.06 -1.32 -0.89
CA ASP A 229 23.95 -1.53 0.26
C ASP A 229 23.72 -0.53 1.41
N ASP A 230 22.85 0.46 1.24
CA ASP A 230 22.54 1.42 2.29
C ASP A 230 21.93 0.70 3.52
N PRO A 231 22.49 0.89 4.73
CA PRO A 231 22.03 0.19 5.93
C PRO A 231 20.62 0.59 6.37
N ARG A 232 20.05 1.67 5.84
CA ARG A 232 18.69 2.15 6.12
C ARG A 232 17.63 1.52 5.21
N PHE A 233 18.05 0.88 4.12
CA PHE A 233 17.12 0.26 3.18
C PHE A 233 16.70 -1.15 3.62
N VAL A 234 15.40 -1.40 3.61
CA VAL A 234 14.79 -2.71 3.86
C VAL A 234 13.74 -2.98 2.79
N SER A 235 13.68 -4.21 2.28
CA SER A 235 12.54 -4.68 1.49
C SER A 235 11.86 -5.82 2.21
N MET A 236 10.55 -5.72 2.40
CA MET A 236 9.76 -6.75 3.09
C MET A 236 8.50 -7.08 2.32
N SER A 237 8.09 -8.34 2.41
CA SER A 237 6.74 -8.75 2.03
C SER A 237 5.81 -8.48 3.20
N LEU A 238 4.75 -7.71 2.92
CA LEU A 238 3.71 -7.45 3.90
C LEU A 238 2.78 -8.65 3.99
N SER A 239 2.21 -8.84 5.18
CA SER A 239 1.20 -9.87 5.38
C SER A 239 -0.06 -9.55 4.56
N LYS A 240 -0.80 -10.59 4.17
CA LYS A 240 -2.12 -10.41 3.53
C LYS A 240 -3.11 -9.67 4.44
N ASP A 241 -2.87 -9.69 5.74
CA ASP A 241 -3.67 -9.01 6.76
C ASP A 241 -2.89 -7.86 7.42
N MET A 242 -2.41 -6.96 6.57
CA MET A 242 -1.70 -5.74 6.98
C MET A 242 -2.48 -4.92 8.01
N ASN A 243 -3.81 -4.92 7.94
CA ASN A 243 -4.69 -4.19 8.85
C ASN A 243 -4.60 -4.75 10.28
N SER A 244 -4.67 -6.07 10.43
CA SER A 244 -4.46 -6.70 11.73
C SER A 244 -3.05 -6.49 12.25
N GLU A 245 -2.04 -6.54 11.37
CA GLU A 245 -0.65 -6.27 11.76
C GLU A 245 -0.45 -4.84 12.25
N TRP A 246 -1.02 -3.85 11.57
CA TRP A 246 -0.98 -2.46 11.99
C TRP A 246 -1.67 -2.25 13.35
N LEU A 247 -2.87 -2.81 13.53
CA LEU A 247 -3.61 -2.75 14.80
C LEU A 247 -2.90 -3.50 15.94
N ALA A 248 -2.13 -4.54 15.63
CA ALA A 248 -1.28 -5.21 16.60
C ALA A 248 -0.14 -4.28 17.04
N GLY A 249 0.49 -3.58 16.09
CA GLY A 249 1.52 -2.57 16.35
C GLY A 249 1.04 -1.45 17.28
N THR A 250 -0.20 -0.96 17.11
CA THR A 250 -0.76 0.07 17.99
C THR A 250 -0.98 -0.41 19.44
N LYS A 251 -1.03 -1.73 19.64
CA LYS A 251 -1.12 -2.39 20.95
C LYS A 251 0.24 -2.82 21.50
N GLY A 252 1.34 -2.41 20.86
CA GLY A 252 2.70 -2.76 21.27
C GLY A 252 3.13 -4.17 20.86
N SER A 253 2.35 -4.87 20.02
CA SER A 253 2.81 -6.12 19.41
C SER A 253 3.86 -5.85 18.33
N VAL A 254 4.55 -6.90 17.89
CA VAL A 254 5.55 -6.80 16.81
C VAL A 254 4.84 -6.59 15.47
N ASP A 255 4.90 -5.37 14.94
CA ASP A 255 4.45 -5.02 13.58
C ASP A 255 5.62 -5.07 12.56
N TYR A 256 5.35 -4.71 11.31
CA TYR A 256 6.36 -4.70 10.25
C TYR A 256 7.43 -3.63 10.47
N TRP A 257 7.12 -2.53 11.16
CA TRP A 257 8.11 -1.51 11.52
C TRP A 257 9.13 -2.08 12.51
N VAL A 258 8.68 -2.73 13.58
CA VAL A 258 9.56 -3.39 14.54
C VAL A 258 10.41 -4.47 13.87
N ARG A 259 9.84 -5.20 12.90
CA ARG A 259 10.59 -6.19 12.11
C ARG A 259 11.65 -5.52 11.22
N ALA A 260 11.33 -4.39 10.58
CA ALA A 260 12.27 -3.60 9.77
C ALA A 260 13.42 -3.02 10.62
N GLU A 261 13.11 -2.46 11.80
CA GLU A 261 14.10 -1.97 12.76
C GLU A 261 15.07 -3.09 13.17
N ARG A 262 14.53 -4.25 13.57
CA ARG A 262 15.34 -5.43 13.92
C ARG A 262 16.21 -5.87 12.75
N PHE A 263 15.68 -5.87 11.53
CA PHE A 263 16.44 -6.19 10.34
C PHE A 263 17.60 -5.22 10.13
N ILE A 264 17.38 -3.91 10.25
CA ILE A 264 18.43 -2.88 10.12
C ILE A 264 19.49 -3.03 11.20
N VAL A 265 19.11 -3.28 12.46
CA VAL A 265 20.08 -3.49 13.56
C VAL A 265 20.99 -4.67 13.21
N LYS A 266 20.43 -5.78 12.71
CA LYS A 266 21.21 -6.94 12.27
C LYS A 266 22.08 -6.62 11.04
N LYS A 267 21.55 -5.87 10.06
CA LYS A 267 22.28 -5.42 8.86
C LYS A 267 23.50 -4.58 9.24
N ARG A 268 23.34 -3.60 10.14
CA ARG A 268 24.42 -2.72 10.64
C ARG A 268 25.50 -3.48 11.40
N ARG A 269 25.17 -4.61 12.02
CA ARG A 269 26.12 -5.50 12.72
C ARG A 269 26.83 -6.49 11.79
N GLY A 270 26.45 -6.55 10.51
CA GLY A 270 26.97 -7.56 9.59
C GLY A 270 26.42 -8.98 9.83
N GLU A 271 25.35 -9.12 10.62
CA GLU A 271 24.70 -10.42 10.88
C GLU A 271 23.85 -10.89 9.68
N ILE A 272 23.52 -9.97 8.77
CA ILE A 272 22.83 -10.28 7.53
C ILE A 272 23.88 -10.35 6.44
N GLU A 273 24.17 -11.56 5.95
CA GLU A 273 25.02 -11.71 4.78
C GLU A 273 24.42 -10.89 3.64
N PRO A 274 25.20 -9.98 3.01
CA PRO A 274 24.74 -9.32 1.80
C PRO A 274 24.39 -10.44 0.84
N LYS A 275 23.10 -10.57 0.49
CA LYS A 275 22.68 -11.58 -0.45
C LYS A 275 23.44 -11.25 -1.72
N ARG A 276 24.45 -12.08 -2.04
CA ARG A 276 25.16 -11.99 -3.32
C ARG A 276 24.08 -11.96 -4.38
N PRO A 277 24.13 -11.02 -5.34
CA PRO A 277 23.18 -11.00 -6.44
C PRO A 277 23.18 -12.41 -7.01
N GLN A 278 22.10 -13.14 -6.79
CA GLN A 278 21.95 -14.40 -7.48
C GLN A 278 21.88 -13.98 -8.94
N PRO A 279 22.76 -14.49 -9.82
CA PRO A 279 22.67 -14.14 -11.23
C PRO A 279 21.23 -14.40 -11.63
N ALA A 280 20.55 -13.40 -12.20
CA ALA A 280 19.11 -13.38 -12.49
C ALA A 280 18.73 -14.59 -13.36
N ARG A 281 18.60 -15.76 -12.73
CA ARG A 281 18.72 -17.07 -13.39
C ARG A 281 17.48 -17.36 -14.23
N SER A 282 16.39 -16.61 -14.03
CA SER A 282 15.14 -16.78 -14.78
C SER A 282 14.98 -15.82 -15.96
N LEU A 283 15.48 -14.58 -15.91
CA LEU A 283 15.29 -13.59 -16.99
C LEU A 283 16.44 -13.64 -18.00
N LEU A 284 17.69 -13.77 -17.54
CA LEU A 284 18.83 -14.03 -18.42
C LEU A 284 18.65 -15.33 -19.20
N ARG A 285 18.00 -16.36 -18.64
CA ARG A 285 17.71 -17.59 -19.39
C ARG A 285 16.74 -17.38 -20.56
N SER A 286 15.95 -16.32 -20.60
CA SER A 286 15.01 -16.09 -21.72
C SER A 286 15.62 -15.19 -22.78
N ALA A 287 16.28 -14.08 -22.39
CA ALA A 287 16.93 -13.15 -23.31
C ALA A 287 18.27 -13.67 -23.87
N VAL A 288 19.08 -14.36 -23.05
CA VAL A 288 20.31 -15.02 -23.54
C VAL A 288 19.97 -16.21 -24.42
N VAL A 289 18.87 -16.92 -24.15
CA VAL A 289 18.37 -17.95 -25.07
C VAL A 289 17.88 -17.31 -26.36
N ALA A 290 17.15 -16.18 -26.31
CA ALA A 290 16.75 -15.40 -27.49
C ALA A 290 17.92 -15.06 -28.44
N ASN A 291 19.05 -14.63 -27.88
CA ASN A 291 20.23 -14.24 -28.66
C ASN A 291 21.18 -15.39 -29.01
N SER A 292 21.05 -16.57 -28.37
CA SER A 292 21.91 -17.74 -28.62
C SER A 292 21.25 -18.86 -29.42
N GLN A 293 19.93 -18.79 -29.63
CA GLN A 293 19.20 -19.75 -30.46
C GLN A 293 18.84 -19.11 -31.81
N PRO A 294 18.82 -19.88 -32.91
CA PRO A 294 18.39 -19.38 -34.21
C PRO A 294 16.97 -18.80 -34.13
N ALA A 295 16.68 -17.72 -34.87
CA ALA A 295 15.36 -17.07 -34.90
C ALA A 295 14.19 -18.06 -35.15
N GLY A 296 14.43 -19.15 -35.89
CA GLY A 296 13.45 -20.20 -36.13
C GLY A 296 13.02 -20.98 -34.87
N PHE A 297 13.86 -21.05 -33.83
CA PHE A 297 13.54 -21.74 -32.58
C PHE A 297 12.37 -21.08 -31.84
N PHE A 298 12.42 -19.76 -31.67
CA PHE A 298 11.37 -19.01 -30.98
C PHE A 298 10.06 -19.04 -31.75
N TYR A 299 10.15 -18.86 -33.07
CA TYR A 299 9.00 -18.91 -33.96
C TYR A 299 8.23 -20.23 -33.84
N ALA A 300 8.94 -21.36 -33.75
CA ALA A 300 8.32 -22.67 -33.70
C ALA A 300 7.81 -23.06 -32.31
N ARG A 301 8.52 -22.69 -31.23
CA ARG A 301 8.30 -23.27 -29.89
C ARG A 301 7.67 -22.33 -28.86
N VAL A 302 7.77 -21.01 -29.01
CA VAL A 302 7.18 -20.10 -28.04
C VAL A 302 5.74 -19.78 -28.43
N ARG A 303 4.78 -20.42 -27.73
CA ARG A 303 3.35 -20.19 -27.91
C ARG A 303 2.74 -19.29 -26.84
N HIS A 304 3.37 -19.24 -25.67
CA HIS A 304 2.94 -18.44 -24.53
C HIS A 304 4.11 -17.58 -24.07
N LEU A 305 3.90 -16.28 -23.99
CA LEU A 305 4.89 -15.33 -23.50
C LEU A 305 4.25 -14.51 -22.38
N LEU A 306 4.91 -14.52 -21.22
CA LEU A 306 4.61 -13.64 -20.09
C LEU A 306 5.79 -12.70 -19.92
N CYS A 307 5.56 -11.41 -20.10
CA CYS A 307 6.56 -10.39 -19.82
C CYS A 307 6.18 -9.66 -18.53
N ASP A 308 7.16 -9.60 -17.63
CA ASP A 308 7.05 -8.89 -16.36
C ASP A 308 7.16 -7.37 -16.57
N GLU A 309 6.80 -6.59 -15.55
CA GLU A 309 6.76 -5.11 -15.61
C GLU A 309 8.16 -4.49 -15.80
N ASP A 310 9.19 -5.23 -15.40
CA ASP A 310 10.57 -4.75 -15.36
C ASP A 310 11.33 -4.95 -16.69
N VAL A 311 10.71 -5.54 -17.73
CA VAL A 311 11.37 -5.73 -19.03
C VAL A 311 11.43 -4.38 -19.77
N PRO A 312 12.63 -3.84 -20.06
CA PRO A 312 12.76 -2.61 -20.83
C PRO A 312 12.01 -2.70 -22.17
N VAL A 313 11.37 -1.61 -22.59
CA VAL A 313 10.52 -1.60 -23.80
C VAL A 313 11.31 -2.05 -25.03
N ASP A 314 12.56 -1.62 -25.19
CA ASP A 314 13.40 -2.03 -26.33
C ASP A 314 13.71 -3.53 -26.34
N GLU A 315 13.95 -4.12 -25.16
CA GLU A 315 14.17 -5.56 -25.03
C GLU A 315 12.87 -6.34 -25.29
N LEU A 316 11.74 -5.84 -24.80
CA LEU A 316 10.43 -6.41 -25.11
C LEU A 316 10.15 -6.38 -26.62
N LEU A 317 10.41 -5.27 -27.30
CA LEU A 317 10.25 -5.15 -28.74
C LEU A 317 11.14 -6.14 -29.49
N GLN A 318 12.39 -6.32 -29.05
CA GLN A 318 13.29 -7.35 -29.61
C GLN A 318 12.73 -8.76 -29.42
N ILE A 319 12.28 -9.12 -28.22
CA ILE A 319 11.66 -10.42 -27.93
C ILE A 319 10.44 -10.65 -28.81
N LEU A 320 9.55 -9.66 -28.90
CA LEU A 320 8.33 -9.72 -29.71
C LEU A 320 8.66 -9.89 -31.21
N SER A 321 9.67 -9.18 -31.71
CA SER A 321 10.12 -9.30 -33.11
C SER A 321 10.68 -10.69 -33.44
N ALA A 322 11.31 -11.36 -32.48
CA ALA A 322 11.85 -12.70 -32.64
C ALA A 322 10.78 -13.81 -32.53
N CYS A 323 9.62 -13.50 -31.95
CA CYS A 323 8.59 -14.48 -31.55
C CYS A 323 7.29 -14.35 -32.37
N GLY A 324 7.33 -14.54 -33.69
CA GLY A 324 6.14 -14.45 -34.54
C GLY A 324 5.05 -15.53 -34.33
N GLY A 325 5.31 -16.54 -33.48
CA GLY A 325 4.43 -17.68 -33.24
C GLY A 325 3.57 -17.62 -31.95
N ILE A 326 3.61 -16.51 -31.22
CA ILE A 326 2.94 -16.37 -29.92
C ILE A 326 1.42 -16.41 -30.10
N HIS A 327 0.78 -17.33 -29.39
CA HIS A 327 -0.68 -17.44 -29.30
C HIS A 327 -1.25 -16.71 -28.09
N SER A 328 -0.52 -16.71 -26.98
CA SER A 328 -0.94 -16.09 -25.73
C SER A 328 0.16 -15.15 -25.25
N LEU A 329 -0.19 -13.87 -25.13
CA LEU A 329 0.73 -12.84 -24.67
C LEU A 329 0.15 -12.19 -23.41
N ALA A 330 0.88 -12.25 -22.32
CA ALA A 330 0.56 -11.53 -21.10
C ALA A 330 1.66 -10.50 -20.84
N LEU A 331 1.28 -9.24 -20.79
CA LEU A 331 2.18 -8.12 -20.53
C LEU A 331 1.72 -7.46 -19.24
N ALA A 332 2.57 -7.51 -18.22
CA ALA A 332 2.32 -6.81 -16.97
C ALA A 332 2.36 -5.27 -17.20
N SER A 333 1.87 -4.49 -16.24
CA SER A 333 1.55 -3.07 -16.45
C SER A 333 2.76 -2.21 -16.82
N GLY A 334 2.54 -1.09 -17.50
CA GLY A 334 3.61 -0.13 -17.87
C GLY A 334 4.12 -0.21 -19.31
N VAL A 335 3.61 -1.13 -20.13
CA VAL A 335 3.97 -1.21 -21.55
C VAL A 335 3.25 -0.15 -22.37
N VAL A 336 4.03 0.67 -23.09
CA VAL A 336 3.58 1.82 -23.89
C VAL A 336 3.00 1.42 -25.25
N SER A 337 2.27 2.34 -25.87
CA SER A 337 1.69 2.23 -27.22
C SER A 337 2.68 1.84 -28.33
N SER A 338 3.99 1.98 -28.08
CA SER A 338 5.06 1.53 -28.97
C SER A 338 5.02 0.04 -29.32
N ILE A 339 4.30 -0.80 -28.56
CA ILE A 339 4.19 -2.24 -28.87
C ILE A 339 3.06 -2.58 -29.87
N LEU A 340 2.15 -1.63 -30.17
CA LEU A 340 1.03 -1.88 -31.10
C LEU A 340 1.50 -2.39 -32.47
N PRO A 341 2.57 -1.87 -33.10
CA PRO A 341 3.11 -2.44 -34.33
C PRO A 341 3.54 -3.90 -34.17
N SER A 342 4.21 -4.25 -33.06
CA SER A 342 4.64 -5.63 -32.79
C SER A 342 3.46 -6.57 -32.58
N LEU A 343 2.38 -6.11 -31.93
CA LEU A 343 1.13 -6.87 -31.81
C LEU A 343 0.47 -7.14 -33.17
N ALA A 344 0.52 -6.18 -34.11
CA ALA A 344 0.01 -6.38 -35.47
C ALA A 344 0.81 -7.43 -36.25
N ILE A 345 2.09 -7.62 -35.93
CA ILE A 345 2.95 -8.63 -36.56
C ILE A 345 2.69 -10.01 -35.94
N ILE A 346 2.73 -10.10 -34.60
CA ILE A 346 2.57 -11.36 -33.86
C ILE A 346 1.15 -11.89 -33.95
N LYS A 347 0.16 -11.00 -33.87
CA LYS A 347 -1.28 -11.29 -33.89
C LYS A 347 -1.69 -12.36 -32.88
N PRO A 348 -1.46 -12.13 -31.56
CA PRO A 348 -1.80 -13.10 -30.54
C PRO A 348 -3.31 -13.37 -30.51
N ARG A 349 -3.71 -14.59 -30.16
CA ARG A 349 -5.12 -14.96 -29.97
C ARG A 349 -5.63 -14.62 -28.57
N ARG A 350 -4.74 -14.67 -27.57
CA ARG A 350 -5.03 -14.28 -26.18
C ARG A 350 -4.08 -13.17 -25.78
N LEU A 351 -4.64 -12.08 -25.24
CA LEU A 351 -3.87 -10.93 -24.79
C LEU A 351 -4.32 -10.57 -23.37
N SER A 352 -3.40 -10.59 -22.41
CA SER A 352 -3.62 -10.05 -21.06
C SER A 352 -2.76 -8.81 -20.91
N ILE A 353 -3.38 -7.62 -20.85
CA ILE A 353 -2.64 -6.34 -20.84
C ILE A 353 -3.43 -5.23 -20.15
N SER A 354 -2.73 -4.22 -19.61
CA SER A 354 -3.34 -2.93 -19.27
C SER A 354 -3.68 -2.15 -20.55
N LEU A 355 -4.97 -2.10 -20.90
CA LEU A 355 -5.44 -1.35 -22.08
C LEU A 355 -5.13 0.14 -22.02
N GLY A 356 -5.12 0.70 -20.80
CA GLY A 356 -4.77 2.10 -20.58
C GLY A 356 -3.30 2.39 -20.85
N SER A 357 -2.42 1.42 -20.60
CA SER A 357 -0.99 1.54 -20.97
C SER A 357 -0.82 1.40 -22.49
N LEU A 358 -1.56 0.46 -23.10
CA LEU A 358 -1.47 0.15 -24.52
C LEU A 358 -1.91 1.30 -25.44
N PHE A 359 -3.01 1.99 -25.10
CA PHE A 359 -3.55 3.08 -25.92
C PHE A 359 -3.16 4.48 -25.40
N GLY A 360 -2.40 4.53 -24.31
CA GLY A 360 -2.09 5.77 -23.59
C GLY A 360 -3.27 6.23 -22.72
N SER A 361 -3.01 7.24 -21.87
CA SER A 361 -4.00 7.81 -20.94
C SER A 361 -5.11 8.62 -21.63
N THR A 362 -5.33 8.45 -22.93
CA THR A 362 -6.41 9.12 -23.64
C THR A 362 -7.73 8.49 -23.23
N ASN A 363 -8.79 9.30 -23.13
CA ASN A 363 -10.12 8.84 -22.73
C ASN A 363 -10.79 7.89 -23.75
N SER A 364 -10.09 7.49 -24.81
CA SER A 364 -10.62 6.65 -25.88
C SER A 364 -9.72 5.43 -26.10
N ILE A 365 -10.17 4.26 -25.61
CA ILE A 365 -9.55 2.97 -25.93
C ILE A 365 -10.13 2.50 -27.26
N ASP A 366 -9.28 2.46 -28.29
CA ASP A 366 -9.68 1.97 -29.61
C ASP A 366 -9.49 0.45 -29.71
N LEU A 367 -10.51 -0.29 -29.27
CA LEU A 367 -10.53 -1.74 -29.41
C LEU A 367 -10.59 -2.20 -30.88
N SER A 368 -10.94 -1.32 -31.83
CA SER A 368 -10.98 -1.65 -33.26
C SER A 368 -9.62 -1.58 -33.94
N HIS A 369 -8.56 -1.21 -33.19
CA HIS A 369 -7.22 -1.09 -33.72
C HIS A 369 -6.76 -2.39 -34.39
N SER A 370 -6.20 -2.27 -35.60
CA SER A 370 -5.84 -3.43 -36.45
C SER A 370 -4.90 -4.44 -35.77
N SER A 371 -4.06 -3.98 -34.83
CA SER A 371 -3.20 -4.84 -33.99
C SER A 371 -3.96 -5.83 -33.12
N LEU A 372 -5.24 -5.57 -32.82
CA LEU A 372 -6.10 -6.43 -32.01
C LEU A 372 -7.03 -7.32 -32.85
N ALA A 373 -7.01 -7.21 -34.17
CA ALA A 373 -7.98 -7.88 -35.06
C ALA A 373 -8.02 -9.42 -34.94
N ARG A 374 -6.97 -10.06 -34.39
CA ARG A 374 -6.91 -11.51 -34.17
C ARG A 374 -6.99 -11.92 -32.70
N VAL A 375 -7.12 -10.96 -31.79
CA VAL A 375 -7.30 -11.22 -30.36
C VAL A 375 -8.73 -11.72 -30.16
N THR A 376 -8.84 -12.96 -29.70
CA THR A 376 -10.11 -13.65 -29.42
C THR A 376 -10.47 -13.63 -27.94
N HIS A 377 -9.45 -13.51 -27.08
CA HIS A 377 -9.62 -13.39 -25.63
C HIS A 377 -8.76 -12.22 -25.17
N LEU A 378 -9.40 -11.23 -24.57
CA LEU A 378 -8.72 -10.06 -24.03
C LEU A 378 -9.02 -10.00 -22.55
N GLU A 379 -7.98 -10.11 -21.73
CA GLU A 379 -8.04 -9.91 -20.29
C GLU A 379 -7.46 -8.55 -19.97
N SER A 380 -8.27 -7.65 -19.43
CA SER A 380 -7.81 -6.33 -19.04
C SER A 380 -7.22 -6.37 -17.64
N LEU A 381 -5.91 -6.10 -17.52
CA LEU A 381 -5.27 -6.01 -16.20
C LEU A 381 -5.59 -4.71 -15.44
N ASN A 382 -6.46 -3.85 -16.01
CA ASN A 382 -6.88 -2.60 -15.38
C ASN A 382 -7.95 -2.86 -14.31
N ASN A 383 -7.55 -3.17 -13.09
CA ASN A 383 -8.46 -3.46 -11.97
C ASN A 383 -9.29 -2.25 -11.46
N TYR A 384 -9.16 -1.06 -12.05
CA TYR A 384 -9.56 0.19 -11.39
C TYR A 384 -10.63 1.03 -12.10
N ARG A 385 -11.11 0.62 -13.29
CA ARG A 385 -12.36 1.15 -13.84
C ARG A 385 -13.23 -0.01 -14.33
N PRO A 386 -14.45 -0.19 -13.81
CA PRO A 386 -15.36 -1.17 -14.37
C PRO A 386 -15.59 -0.84 -15.85
N PHE A 387 -15.64 -1.85 -16.71
CA PHE A 387 -15.90 -1.70 -18.15
C PHE A 387 -17.19 -0.92 -18.48
N GLN A 388 -18.06 -0.73 -17.49
CA GLN A 388 -19.31 0.02 -17.57
C GLN A 388 -19.12 1.51 -17.93
N ASP A 389 -17.92 2.07 -17.74
CA ASP A 389 -17.61 3.45 -18.12
C ASP A 389 -17.21 3.61 -19.60
N PHE A 390 -17.07 2.51 -20.36
CA PHE A 390 -16.81 2.62 -21.81
C PHE A 390 -18.10 2.92 -22.56
N PRO A 391 -18.09 3.89 -23.50
CA PRO A 391 -19.24 4.13 -24.34
C PRO A 391 -19.60 2.82 -25.08
N ALA A 392 -20.88 2.42 -25.02
CA ALA A 392 -21.36 1.16 -25.60
C ALA A 392 -21.02 1.02 -27.10
N SER A 393 -20.78 2.14 -27.80
CA SER A 393 -20.31 2.18 -29.17
C SER A 393 -18.92 1.58 -29.38
N SER A 394 -18.07 1.49 -28.36
CA SER A 394 -16.70 0.94 -28.46
C SER A 394 -16.62 -0.58 -28.31
N VAL A 395 -17.64 -1.24 -27.74
CA VAL A 395 -17.64 -2.70 -27.49
C VAL A 395 -18.08 -3.49 -28.73
N GLY A 396 -18.72 -2.84 -29.71
CA GLY A 396 -19.29 -3.49 -30.90
C GLY A 396 -18.30 -3.85 -32.03
N PHE A 397 -16.98 -3.67 -31.87
CA PHE A 397 -16.06 -3.62 -33.02
C PHE A 397 -14.91 -4.64 -33.04
N LEU A 398 -14.85 -5.62 -32.14
CA LEU A 398 -13.91 -6.72 -32.27
C LEU A 398 -14.62 -7.97 -32.81
N PRO A 399 -14.65 -8.22 -34.13
CA PRO A 399 -15.35 -9.35 -34.72
C PRO A 399 -14.80 -10.72 -34.28
N ALA A 400 -13.60 -10.75 -33.69
CA ALA A 400 -12.95 -11.95 -33.21
C ALA A 400 -13.09 -12.18 -31.69
N LEU A 401 -13.53 -11.19 -30.91
CA LEU A 401 -13.53 -11.27 -29.45
C LEU A 401 -14.71 -12.13 -28.97
N THR A 402 -14.39 -13.32 -28.46
CA THR A 402 -15.37 -14.26 -27.93
C THR A 402 -15.56 -14.13 -26.42
N HIS A 403 -14.54 -13.62 -25.72
CA HIS A 403 -14.52 -13.44 -24.27
C HIS A 403 -13.75 -12.17 -23.89
N LEU A 404 -14.36 -11.35 -23.03
CA LEU A 404 -13.80 -10.14 -22.44
C LEU A 404 -13.92 -10.27 -20.92
N ASP A 405 -12.79 -10.38 -20.23
CA ASP A 405 -12.69 -10.48 -18.77
C ASP A 405 -12.04 -9.24 -18.16
#